data_AF-A0A7C5P6T7-F1
#
_entry.id   AF-A0A7C5P6T7-F1
#
_cell.length_a   1.000
_cell.length_b   1.000
_cell.length_c   1.000
_cell.angle_alpha   90.00
_cell.angle_beta   90.00
_cell.angle_gamma   90.00
#
_symmetry.space_group_name_H-M   'P 1'
#
loop_
_entity.id
_entity.type
_entity.pdbx_description
1 polymer ?
#
loop_
_entity_poly.entity_id
_entity_poly.type
_entity_poly.pdbx_seq_one_letter_code
_entity_poly.pdbx_strand_id
1 'polypeptide(L)'
;MIFFYITYIIAGVMAKPDWGLAIRSTLLPRIQLNPTYIYILVGVIGTTITPWMQFYLQSTYVEKRISVKDYKFARAEVILSSIVSDIVSFFMILACAATLFYAGMSVNSAEEAALALRPLAGEYAFILFGVGLFFASSIGAILVPVSTSFSICEGLGFESGINKGIKEAPIFYAILIATVVSSAAIVLIPNLPLIKIMVLSQVFSGMVLPFIMIATLKIANDKRLMGEYVNSRGFNILAYAGAYLVIIMTAYLMVVSIKSII
;
A
#
# COMPACT_ATOMS: atom_id res chain seq x y z
N MET A 1 1.03 -17.90 3.65
CA MET A 1 0.58 -16.51 3.39
C MET A 1 -0.93 -16.36 3.49
N ILE A 2 -1.73 -17.18 2.77
CA ILE A 2 -3.21 -17.19 2.87
C ILE A 2 -3.73 -17.32 4.32
N PHE A 3 -3.04 -18.11 5.14
CA PHE A 3 -3.38 -18.34 6.55
C PHE A 3 -3.49 -17.03 7.34
N PHE A 4 -2.55 -16.08 7.15
CA PHE A 4 -2.55 -14.80 7.87
C PHE A 4 -3.70 -13.89 7.46
N TYR A 5 -4.05 -13.88 6.17
CA TYR A 5 -5.22 -13.14 5.67
C TYR A 5 -6.51 -13.65 6.31
N ILE A 6 -6.64 -14.97 6.43
CA ILE A 6 -7.79 -15.59 7.11
C ILE A 6 -7.79 -15.23 8.61
N THR A 7 -6.63 -15.17 9.25
CA THR A 7 -6.53 -14.77 10.66
C THR A 7 -7.09 -13.36 10.90
N TYR A 8 -6.81 -12.38 10.03
CA TYR A 8 -7.37 -11.03 10.18
C TYR A 8 -8.88 -10.99 10.00
N ILE A 9 -9.43 -11.79 9.07
CA ILE A 9 -10.88 -11.92 8.89
C ILE A 9 -11.51 -12.52 10.16
N ILE A 10 -10.94 -13.61 10.68
CA ILE A 10 -11.40 -14.25 11.92
C ILE A 10 -11.32 -13.26 13.08
N ALA A 11 -10.20 -12.53 13.21
CA ALA A 11 -10.02 -11.54 14.27
C ALA A 11 -11.09 -10.44 14.20
N GLY A 12 -11.39 -9.91 13.01
CA GLY A 12 -12.44 -8.90 12.84
C GLY A 12 -13.85 -9.40 13.16
N VAL A 13 -14.14 -10.68 12.90
CA VAL A 13 -15.42 -11.30 13.31
C VAL A 13 -15.46 -11.55 14.82
N MET A 14 -14.38 -12.07 15.39
CA MET A 14 -14.24 -12.36 16.82
C MET A 14 -14.24 -11.10 17.69
N ALA A 15 -13.86 -9.95 17.13
CA ALA A 15 -13.96 -8.66 17.80
C ALA A 15 -15.41 -8.22 18.10
N LYS A 16 -16.42 -8.98 17.63
CA LYS A 16 -17.85 -8.72 17.81
C LYS A 16 -18.23 -7.26 17.49
N PRO A 17 -17.89 -6.76 16.28
CA PRO A 17 -18.24 -5.40 15.90
C PRO A 17 -19.76 -5.23 15.81
N ASP A 18 -20.24 -4.01 15.99
CA ASP A 18 -21.60 -3.65 15.59
C ASP A 18 -21.69 -3.67 14.06
N TRP A 19 -22.18 -4.80 13.53
CA TRP A 19 -22.35 -5.01 12.10
C TRP A 19 -23.30 -4.00 11.44
N GLY A 20 -24.32 -3.54 12.17
CA GLY A 20 -25.24 -2.52 11.68
C GLY A 20 -24.51 -1.19 11.45
N LEU A 21 -23.69 -0.78 12.41
CA LEU A 21 -22.85 0.41 12.28
C LEU A 21 -21.77 0.23 11.22
N ALA A 22 -21.12 -0.92 11.17
CA ALA A 22 -20.04 -1.21 10.21
C ALA A 22 -20.54 -1.14 8.76
N ILE A 23 -21.63 -1.83 8.45
CA ILE A 23 -22.23 -1.82 7.10
C ILE A 23 -22.73 -0.42 6.76
N ARG A 24 -23.44 0.24 7.68
CA ARG A 24 -23.95 1.59 7.45
C ARG A 24 -22.83 2.59 7.18
N SER A 25 -21.74 2.53 7.94
CA SER A 25 -20.59 3.44 7.78
C SER A 25 -19.77 3.14 6.54
N THR A 26 -19.79 1.89 6.06
CA THR A 26 -19.16 1.49 4.79
C THR A 26 -19.94 2.00 3.59
N LEU A 27 -21.28 1.88 3.62
CA LEU A 27 -22.16 2.31 2.53
C LEU A 27 -22.42 3.83 2.52
N LEU A 28 -22.42 4.46 3.69
CA LEU A 28 -22.66 5.89 3.88
C LEU A 28 -21.49 6.51 4.66
N PRO A 29 -20.35 6.79 3.99
CA PRO A 29 -19.19 7.36 4.66
C PRO A 29 -19.48 8.77 5.15
N ARG A 30 -19.22 9.02 6.44
CA ARG A 30 -19.27 10.37 7.02
C ARG A 30 -17.93 11.05 6.80
N ILE A 31 -17.81 11.79 5.70
CA ILE A 31 -16.60 12.55 5.38
C ILE A 31 -16.47 13.70 6.38
N GLN A 32 -15.40 13.67 7.18
CA GLN A 32 -15.03 14.77 8.06
C GLN A 32 -13.93 15.57 7.39
N LEU A 33 -14.12 16.88 7.21
CA LEU A 33 -13.10 17.76 6.63
C LEU A 33 -12.03 18.17 7.67
N ASN A 34 -11.70 17.25 8.58
CA ASN A 34 -10.61 17.46 9.54
C ASN A 34 -9.27 17.13 8.86
N PRO A 35 -8.23 17.96 9.02
CA PRO A 35 -6.87 17.66 8.56
C PRO A 35 -6.42 16.23 8.87
N THR A 36 -6.65 15.72 10.09
CA THR A 36 -6.25 14.37 10.51
C THR A 36 -7.00 13.28 9.75
N TYR A 37 -8.30 13.47 9.52
CA TYR A 37 -9.12 12.51 8.77
C TYR A 37 -8.64 12.42 7.31
N ILE A 38 -8.39 13.56 6.68
CA ILE A 38 -7.92 13.61 5.29
C ILE A 38 -6.49 13.08 5.18
N TYR A 39 -5.62 13.38 6.15
CA TYR A 39 -4.26 12.85 6.23
C TYR A 39 -4.24 11.32 6.25
N ILE A 40 -5.03 10.70 7.15
CA ILE A 40 -5.14 9.24 7.22
C ILE A 40 -5.81 8.68 5.98
N LEU A 41 -6.84 9.33 5.44
CA LEU A 41 -7.54 8.84 4.24
C LEU A 41 -6.63 8.85 3.00
N VAL A 42 -5.81 9.88 2.81
CA VAL A 42 -4.78 9.91 1.75
C VAL A 42 -3.73 8.82 2.00
N GLY A 43 -3.33 8.59 3.24
CA GLY A 43 -2.42 7.49 3.60
C GLY A 43 -2.99 6.11 3.29
N VAL A 44 -4.27 5.87 3.59
CA VAL A 44 -4.97 4.62 3.26
C VAL A 44 -5.01 4.41 1.74
N ILE A 45 -5.34 5.46 0.97
CA ILE A 45 -5.31 5.38 -0.50
C ILE A 45 -3.88 5.09 -1.01
N GLY A 46 -2.88 5.73 -0.44
CA GLY A 46 -1.46 5.55 -0.79
C GLY A 46 -0.94 4.14 -0.51
N THR A 47 -1.38 3.50 0.57
CA THR A 47 -1.00 2.11 0.86
C THR A 47 -1.78 1.08 0.04
N THR A 48 -2.95 1.43 -0.51
CA THR A 48 -3.73 0.53 -1.38
C THR A 48 -3.24 0.55 -2.82
N ILE A 49 -2.96 1.73 -3.36
CA ILE A 49 -2.51 1.89 -4.76
C ILE A 49 -1.09 2.45 -4.75
N THR A 50 -0.15 1.70 -4.19
CA THR A 50 1.19 2.26 -3.96
C THR A 50 1.97 2.43 -5.27
N PRO A 51 2.60 3.59 -5.51
CA PRO A 51 3.48 3.84 -6.65
C PRO A 51 4.44 2.71 -6.99
N TRP A 52 5.18 2.21 -5.99
CA TRP A 52 6.20 1.19 -6.17
C TRP A 52 5.62 -0.12 -6.72
N MET A 53 4.39 -0.48 -6.29
CA MET A 53 3.70 -1.68 -6.75
C MET A 53 3.37 -1.59 -8.23
N GLN A 54 2.99 -0.40 -8.74
CA GLN A 54 2.67 -0.20 -10.16
C GLN A 54 3.89 -0.46 -11.05
N PHE A 55 5.06 0.10 -10.66
CA PHE A 55 6.31 -0.15 -11.38
C PHE A 55 6.74 -1.61 -11.24
N TYR A 56 6.74 -2.16 -10.01
CA TYR A 56 7.14 -3.54 -9.76
C TYR A 56 6.33 -4.54 -10.58
N LEU A 57 5.01 -4.35 -10.66
CA LEU A 57 4.12 -5.22 -11.41
C LEU A 57 4.50 -5.23 -12.90
N GLN A 58 4.74 -4.05 -13.49
CA GLN A 58 5.17 -3.94 -14.89
C GLN A 58 6.56 -4.55 -15.13
N SER A 59 7.56 -4.25 -14.29
CA SER A 59 8.90 -4.81 -14.43
C SER A 59 8.89 -6.34 -14.28
N THR A 60 8.11 -6.87 -13.33
CA THR A 60 7.95 -8.31 -13.12
C THR A 60 7.29 -8.99 -14.31
N TYR A 61 6.29 -8.36 -14.93
CA TYR A 61 5.65 -8.91 -16.13
C TYR A 61 6.61 -8.97 -17.32
N VAL A 62 7.46 -7.96 -17.48
CA VAL A 62 8.52 -7.94 -18.50
C VAL A 62 9.56 -9.02 -18.21
N GLU A 63 10.00 -9.14 -16.96
CA GLU A 63 11.01 -10.13 -16.55
C GLU A 63 10.53 -11.58 -16.69
N LYS A 64 9.26 -11.85 -16.33
CA LYS A 64 8.61 -13.15 -16.55
C LYS A 64 8.24 -13.41 -18.02
N ARG A 65 8.42 -12.43 -18.90
CA ARG A 65 8.05 -12.48 -20.33
C ARG A 65 6.61 -12.94 -20.55
N ILE A 66 5.69 -12.43 -19.73
CA ILE A 66 4.27 -12.79 -19.84
C ILE A 66 3.73 -12.37 -21.20
N SER A 67 3.13 -13.31 -21.91
CA SER A 67 2.67 -13.08 -23.27
C SER A 67 1.31 -12.37 -23.27
N VAL A 68 0.98 -11.73 -24.40
CA VAL A 68 -0.33 -11.11 -24.60
C VAL A 68 -1.47 -12.15 -24.50
N LYS A 69 -1.20 -13.43 -24.80
CA LYS A 69 -2.20 -14.50 -24.67
C LYS A 69 -2.61 -14.72 -23.21
N ASP A 70 -1.70 -14.47 -22.28
CA ASP A 70 -1.91 -14.65 -20.84
C ASP A 70 -2.50 -13.40 -20.17
N TYR A 71 -2.71 -12.32 -20.93
CA TYR A 71 -3.23 -11.05 -20.41
C TYR A 71 -4.53 -11.20 -19.62
N LYS A 72 -5.45 -12.06 -20.08
CA LYS A 72 -6.72 -12.31 -19.36
C LYS A 72 -6.49 -12.94 -17.99
N PHE A 73 -5.56 -13.89 -17.90
CA PHE A 73 -5.19 -14.55 -16.66
C PHE A 73 -4.45 -13.60 -15.72
N ALA A 74 -3.45 -12.88 -16.23
CA ALA A 74 -2.72 -11.86 -15.48
C ALA A 74 -3.66 -10.78 -14.92
N ARG A 75 -4.62 -10.32 -15.72
CA ARG A 75 -5.63 -9.35 -15.28
C ARG A 75 -6.54 -9.93 -14.19
N ALA A 76 -7.00 -11.17 -14.33
CA ALA A 76 -7.83 -11.83 -13.33
C ALA A 76 -7.07 -12.02 -12.00
N GLU A 77 -5.79 -12.41 -12.08
CA GLU A 77 -4.91 -12.57 -10.91
C GLU A 77 -4.78 -11.25 -10.14
N VAL A 78 -4.52 -10.15 -10.83
CA VAL A 78 -4.41 -8.82 -10.21
C VAL A 78 -5.74 -8.40 -9.57
N ILE A 79 -6.87 -8.56 -10.28
CA ILE A 79 -8.20 -8.20 -9.76
C ILE A 79 -8.54 -9.01 -8.51
N LEU A 80 -8.34 -10.33 -8.54
CA LEU A 80 -8.61 -11.21 -7.40
C LEU A 80 -7.72 -10.85 -6.21
N SER A 81 -6.43 -10.58 -6.46
CA SER A 81 -5.48 -10.19 -5.42
C SER A 81 -5.86 -8.86 -4.78
N SER A 82 -6.28 -7.87 -5.58
CA SER A 82 -6.77 -6.59 -5.08
C SER A 82 -8.03 -6.73 -4.22
N ILE A 83 -9.02 -7.51 -4.67
CA ILE A 83 -10.25 -7.75 -3.90
C ILE A 83 -9.94 -8.41 -2.55
N VAL A 84 -9.10 -9.44 -2.54
CA VAL A 84 -8.70 -10.12 -1.29
C VAL A 84 -7.97 -9.16 -0.36
N SER A 85 -7.07 -8.34 -0.90
CA SER A 85 -6.34 -7.32 -0.12
C SER A 85 -7.29 -6.31 0.52
N ASP A 86 -8.28 -5.82 -0.22
CA ASP A 86 -9.25 -4.84 0.28
C ASP A 86 -10.17 -5.43 1.35
N ILE A 87 -10.59 -6.69 1.18
CA ILE A 87 -11.36 -7.41 2.21
C ILE A 87 -10.56 -7.52 3.49
N VAL A 88 -9.29 -7.96 3.40
CA VAL A 88 -8.42 -8.08 4.58
C VAL A 88 -8.21 -6.72 5.23
N SER A 89 -7.95 -5.67 4.45
CA SER A 89 -7.79 -4.30 4.94
C SER A 89 -9.03 -3.81 5.70
N PHE A 90 -10.22 -4.08 5.15
CA PHE A 90 -11.49 -3.79 5.82
C PHE A 90 -11.61 -4.48 7.18
N PHE A 91 -11.32 -5.78 7.26
CA PHE A 91 -11.35 -6.52 8.52
C PHE A 91 -10.29 -6.05 9.52
N MET A 92 -9.11 -5.62 9.06
CA MET A 92 -8.10 -5.01 9.94
C MET A 92 -8.60 -3.70 10.54
N ILE A 93 -9.18 -2.80 9.72
CA ILE A 93 -9.75 -1.53 10.19
C ILE A 93 -10.92 -1.80 11.16
N LEU A 94 -11.80 -2.74 10.82
CA LEU A 94 -12.94 -3.12 11.65
C LEU A 94 -12.50 -3.70 13.00
N ALA A 95 -11.50 -4.59 13.00
CA ALA A 95 -10.93 -5.15 14.21
C ALA A 95 -10.34 -4.04 15.09
N CYS A 96 -9.52 -3.16 14.54
CA CYS A 96 -8.95 -2.03 15.28
C CYS A 96 -10.03 -1.07 15.82
N ALA A 97 -11.08 -0.79 15.04
CA ALA A 97 -12.19 0.04 15.48
C ALA A 97 -12.99 -0.61 16.62
N ALA A 98 -13.23 -1.92 16.55
CA ALA A 98 -13.97 -2.65 17.59
C ALA A 98 -13.15 -2.89 18.88
N THR A 99 -11.82 -2.81 18.80
CA THR A 99 -10.91 -3.13 19.90
C THR A 99 -10.21 -1.89 20.45
N LEU A 100 -9.19 -1.41 19.74
CA LEU A 100 -8.32 -0.30 20.10
C LEU A 100 -9.06 1.02 20.29
N PHE A 101 -9.96 1.35 19.36
CA PHE A 101 -10.68 2.63 19.40
C PHE A 101 -11.65 2.71 20.59
N TYR A 102 -12.41 1.64 20.87
CA TYR A 102 -13.29 1.57 22.04
C TYR A 102 -12.52 1.59 23.36
N ALA A 103 -11.31 1.01 23.40
CA ALA A 103 -10.45 1.04 24.57
C ALA A 103 -9.76 2.41 24.78
N GLY A 104 -9.93 3.38 23.88
CA GLY A 104 -9.29 4.70 23.95
C GLY A 104 -7.76 4.65 23.82
N MET A 105 -7.20 3.55 23.31
CA MET A 105 -5.76 3.38 23.21
C MET A 105 -5.22 4.03 21.93
N SER A 106 -4.26 4.93 22.07
CA SER A 106 -3.48 5.45 20.95
C SER A 106 -2.26 4.56 20.72
N VAL A 107 -2.05 4.09 19.48
CA VAL A 107 -0.93 3.22 19.12
C VAL A 107 0.22 4.08 18.61
N ASN A 108 1.28 4.23 19.39
CA ASN A 108 2.48 4.98 19.03
C ASN A 108 3.64 4.06 18.61
N SER A 109 3.54 2.76 18.88
CA SER A 109 4.51 1.74 18.47
C SER A 109 3.82 0.43 18.07
N ALA A 110 4.52 -0.40 17.29
CA ALA A 110 4.04 -1.74 16.95
C ALA A 110 3.90 -2.66 18.17
N GLU A 111 4.73 -2.44 19.19
CA GLU A 111 4.65 -3.14 20.48
C GLU A 111 3.37 -2.77 21.22
N GLU A 112 3.04 -1.47 21.30
CA GLU A 112 1.78 -1.01 21.88
C GLU A 112 0.57 -1.59 21.14
N ALA A 113 0.64 -1.70 19.81
CA ALA A 113 -0.40 -2.34 19.01
C ALA A 113 -0.61 -3.81 19.40
N ALA A 114 0.49 -4.56 19.56
CA ALA A 114 0.44 -5.97 19.93
C ALA A 114 -0.09 -6.14 21.37
N LEU A 115 0.42 -5.35 22.32
CA LEU A 115 0.00 -5.38 23.73
C LEU A 115 -1.48 -5.02 23.89
N ALA A 116 -1.96 -4.06 23.11
CA ALA A 116 -3.37 -3.66 23.11
C ALA A 116 -4.33 -4.76 22.65
N LEU A 117 -3.86 -5.71 21.84
CA LEU A 117 -4.66 -6.86 21.40
C LEU A 117 -4.73 -7.98 22.45
N ARG A 118 -3.76 -8.04 23.37
CA ARG A 118 -3.66 -9.10 24.40
C ARG A 118 -4.89 -9.19 25.32
N PRO A 119 -5.45 -8.11 25.89
CA PRO A 119 -6.62 -8.20 26.77
C PRO A 119 -7.93 -8.50 26.01
N LEU A 120 -8.00 -8.22 24.71
CA LEU A 120 -9.23 -8.30 23.92
C LEU A 120 -9.40 -9.65 23.21
N ALA A 121 -8.30 -10.30 22.83
CA ALA A 121 -8.32 -11.56 22.08
C ALA A 121 -7.42 -12.66 22.67
N GLY A 122 -6.83 -12.43 23.85
CA GLY A 122 -6.02 -13.39 24.59
C GLY A 122 -4.57 -13.49 24.11
N GLU A 123 -3.80 -14.35 24.78
CA GLU A 123 -2.36 -14.53 24.53
C GLU A 123 -2.06 -15.07 23.12
N TYR A 124 -2.95 -15.89 22.57
CA TYR A 124 -2.85 -16.39 21.20
C TYR A 124 -2.93 -15.28 20.15
N ALA A 125 -3.74 -14.24 20.37
CA ALA A 125 -3.87 -13.13 19.43
C ALA A 125 -2.62 -12.24 19.40
N PHE A 126 -1.98 -12.04 20.56
CA PHE A 126 -0.68 -11.37 20.64
C PHE A 126 0.39 -12.09 19.81
N ILE A 127 0.49 -13.42 19.96
CA ILE A 127 1.44 -14.24 19.21
C ILE A 127 1.12 -14.22 17.71
N LEU A 128 -0.14 -14.40 17.33
CA LEU A 128 -0.56 -14.37 15.93
C LEU A 128 -0.28 -13.01 15.27
N PHE A 129 -0.53 -11.91 15.98
CA PHE A 129 -0.22 -10.56 15.49
C PHE A 129 1.30 -10.37 15.32
N GLY A 130 2.10 -10.74 16.31
CA GLY A 130 3.56 -10.63 16.24
C GLY A 130 4.16 -11.44 15.08
N VAL A 131 3.71 -12.69 14.90
CA VAL A 131 4.13 -13.55 13.79
C VAL A 131 3.66 -12.97 12.45
N GLY A 132 2.41 -12.50 12.36
CA GLY A 132 1.87 -11.86 11.16
C GLY A 132 2.64 -10.61 10.76
N LEU A 133 2.97 -9.75 11.74
CA LEU A 133 3.78 -8.55 11.55
C LEU A 133 5.21 -8.90 11.09
N PHE A 134 5.82 -9.95 11.65
CA PHE A 134 7.14 -10.43 11.23
C PHE A 134 7.14 -10.92 9.79
N PHE A 135 6.15 -11.71 9.37
CA PHE A 135 6.05 -12.16 7.99
C PHE A 135 5.77 -11.01 7.02
N ALA A 136 4.86 -10.11 7.37
CA ALA A 136 4.53 -8.94 6.54
C ALA A 136 5.75 -8.02 6.34
N SER A 137 6.48 -7.73 7.42
CA SER A 137 7.70 -6.92 7.37
C SER A 137 8.82 -7.60 6.58
N SER A 138 8.99 -8.92 6.71
CA SER A 138 9.98 -9.69 5.94
C SER A 138 9.73 -9.61 4.44
N ILE A 139 8.47 -9.73 4.01
CA ILE A 139 8.10 -9.61 2.60
C ILE A 139 8.34 -8.17 2.11
N GLY A 140 7.95 -7.17 2.89
CA GLY A 140 8.20 -5.77 2.57
C GLY A 140 9.68 -5.44 2.43
N ALA A 141 10.52 -5.97 3.32
CA ALA A 141 11.97 -5.80 3.30
C ALA A 141 12.64 -6.41 2.04
N ILE A 142 11.99 -7.38 1.39
CA ILE A 142 12.48 -7.98 0.15
C ILE A 142 11.91 -7.25 -1.08
N LEU A 143 10.59 -7.07 -1.13
CA LEU A 143 9.92 -6.55 -2.33
C LEU A 143 10.16 -5.05 -2.56
N VAL A 144 10.22 -4.24 -1.51
CA VAL A 144 10.35 -2.79 -1.65
C VAL A 144 11.73 -2.40 -2.20
N PRO A 145 12.86 -2.94 -1.72
CA PRO A 145 14.18 -2.67 -2.32
C PRO A 145 14.30 -3.15 -3.77
N VAL A 146 13.73 -4.32 -4.07
CA VAL A 146 13.71 -4.87 -5.43
C VAL A 146 12.94 -3.94 -6.38
N SER A 147 11.72 -3.55 -5.97
CA SER A 147 10.90 -2.59 -6.71
C SER A 147 11.62 -1.26 -6.92
N THR A 148 12.24 -0.72 -5.87
CA THR A 148 12.99 0.54 -5.93
C THR A 148 14.15 0.45 -6.93
N SER A 149 14.86 -0.68 -6.92
CA SER A 149 15.97 -0.95 -7.84
C SER A 149 15.48 -1.01 -9.29
N PHE A 150 14.34 -1.66 -9.55
CA PHE A 150 13.71 -1.63 -10.87
C PHE A 150 13.34 -0.22 -11.31
N SER A 151 12.61 0.53 -10.48
CA SER A 151 12.15 1.87 -10.83
C SER A 151 13.29 2.84 -11.14
N ILE A 152 14.39 2.80 -10.36
CA ILE A 152 15.54 3.66 -10.58
C ILE A 152 16.33 3.23 -11.82
N CYS A 153 16.60 1.93 -11.98
CA CYS A 153 17.36 1.44 -13.14
C CYS A 153 16.60 1.69 -14.45
N GLU A 154 15.30 1.38 -14.51
CA GLU A 154 14.49 1.61 -15.70
C GLU A 154 14.34 3.12 -16.00
N GLY A 155 14.16 3.95 -14.97
CA GLY A 155 14.05 5.41 -15.13
C GLY A 155 15.34 6.07 -15.62
N LEU A 156 16.51 5.52 -15.26
CA LEU A 156 17.83 6.02 -15.68
C LEU A 156 18.42 5.29 -16.89
N GLY A 157 17.73 4.27 -17.41
CA GLY A 157 18.17 3.47 -18.56
C GLY A 157 19.32 2.51 -18.26
N PHE A 158 19.49 2.10 -17.00
CA PHE A 158 20.48 1.10 -16.60
C PHE A 158 19.96 -0.33 -16.78
N GLU A 159 20.89 -1.26 -16.97
CA GLU A 159 20.59 -2.69 -16.99
C GLU A 159 19.98 -3.14 -15.65
N SER A 160 18.76 -3.68 -15.72
CA SER A 160 17.98 -4.18 -14.58
C SER A 160 17.57 -5.65 -14.78
N GLY A 161 17.37 -6.36 -13.67
CA GLY A 161 16.86 -7.74 -13.67
C GLY A 161 17.37 -8.57 -12.50
N ILE A 162 16.47 -9.30 -11.85
CA ILE A 162 16.80 -10.33 -10.85
C ILE A 162 17.44 -11.53 -11.54
N ASN A 163 17.01 -11.83 -12.77
CA ASN A 163 17.57 -12.91 -13.59
C ASN A 163 18.99 -12.62 -14.11
N LYS A 164 19.52 -11.40 -13.90
CA LYS A 164 20.87 -11.00 -14.30
C LYS A 164 21.86 -11.23 -13.17
N GLY A 165 23.06 -11.65 -13.52
CA GLY A 165 24.16 -11.77 -12.56
C GLY A 165 24.59 -10.42 -11.99
N ILE A 166 25.23 -10.43 -10.82
CA ILE A 166 25.74 -9.20 -10.17
C ILE A 166 26.69 -8.40 -11.09
N LYS A 167 27.43 -9.10 -11.96
CA LYS A 167 28.32 -8.48 -12.95
C LYS A 167 27.60 -7.88 -14.16
N GLU A 168 26.39 -8.36 -14.46
CA GLU A 168 25.58 -7.92 -15.62
C GLU A 168 24.70 -6.72 -15.25
N ALA A 169 24.24 -6.64 -13.99
CA ALA A 169 23.43 -5.52 -13.49
C ALA A 169 24.01 -4.95 -12.18
N PRO A 170 25.26 -4.45 -12.15
CA PRO A 170 25.92 -4.03 -10.91
C PRO A 170 25.18 -2.87 -10.22
N ILE A 171 24.59 -1.96 -10.99
CA ILE A 171 23.85 -0.80 -10.48
C ILE A 171 22.56 -1.24 -9.78
N PHE A 172 21.86 -2.23 -10.33
CA PHE A 172 20.64 -2.79 -9.73
C PHE A 172 20.92 -3.36 -8.34
N TYR A 173 21.95 -4.21 -8.21
CA TYR A 173 22.32 -4.78 -6.91
C TYR A 173 22.91 -3.74 -5.96
N ALA A 174 23.63 -2.73 -6.47
CA ALA A 174 24.12 -1.63 -5.65
C ALA A 174 22.97 -0.83 -5.02
N ILE A 175 21.94 -0.50 -5.80
CA ILE A 175 20.74 0.19 -5.29
C ILE A 175 20.02 -0.69 -4.29
N LEU A 176 19.82 -1.98 -4.60
CA LEU A 176 19.16 -2.93 -3.71
C LEU A 176 19.86 -2.99 -2.34
N ILE A 177 21.18 -3.21 -2.34
CA ILE A 177 21.98 -3.26 -1.11
C ILE A 177 21.94 -1.92 -0.39
N ALA A 178 22.10 -0.80 -1.11
CA ALA A 178 22.04 0.53 -0.51
C ALA A 178 20.70 0.81 0.16
N THR A 179 19.58 0.44 -0.47
CA THR A 179 18.24 0.59 0.11
C THR A 179 18.09 -0.27 1.37
N VAL A 180 18.55 -1.53 1.36
CA VAL A 180 18.46 -2.41 2.53
C VAL A 180 19.33 -1.90 3.69
N VAL A 181 20.59 -1.54 3.42
CA VAL A 181 21.53 -1.08 4.43
C VAL A 181 21.11 0.27 5.02
N SER A 182 20.67 1.21 4.18
CA SER A 182 20.16 2.50 4.66
C SER A 182 18.90 2.35 5.49
N SER A 183 17.95 1.50 5.07
CA SER A 183 16.75 1.21 5.87
C SER A 183 17.09 0.60 7.22
N ALA A 184 18.02 -0.36 7.27
CA ALA A 184 18.49 -0.97 8.50
C ALA A 184 19.17 0.06 9.43
N ALA A 185 20.02 0.93 8.87
CA ALA A 185 20.68 1.98 9.64
C ALA A 185 19.68 2.99 10.24
N ILE A 186 18.64 3.38 9.50
CA ILE A 186 17.59 4.29 9.98
C ILE A 186 16.81 3.68 11.15
N VAL A 187 16.48 2.39 11.08
CA VAL A 187 15.72 1.71 12.14
C VAL A 187 16.51 1.59 13.44
N LEU A 188 17.85 1.57 13.37
CA LEU A 188 18.72 1.51 14.56
C LEU A 188 18.85 2.85 15.29
N ILE A 189 18.31 3.95 14.73
CA ILE A 189 18.35 5.26 15.38
C ILE A 189 17.40 5.25 16.60
N PRO A 190 17.91 5.47 17.83
CA PRO A 190 17.10 5.42 19.02
C PRO A 190 16.05 6.54 19.03
N ASN A 191 14.85 6.24 19.55
CA ASN A 191 13.72 7.17 19.70
C ASN A 191 13.19 7.78 18.39
N LEU A 192 13.52 7.20 17.24
CA LEU A 192 12.95 7.63 15.97
C LEU A 192 11.44 7.28 15.94
N PRO A 193 10.54 8.23 15.63
CA PRO A 193 9.10 7.98 15.64
C PRO A 193 8.68 7.17 14.39
N LEU A 194 8.97 5.87 14.40
CA LEU A 194 8.80 4.95 13.26
C LEU A 194 7.38 4.97 12.71
N ILE A 195 6.34 4.92 13.57
CA ILE A 195 4.94 4.97 13.12
C ILE A 195 4.64 6.26 12.36
N LYS A 196 5.12 7.41 12.85
CA LYS A 196 4.92 8.70 12.15
C LYS A 196 5.60 8.71 10.80
N ILE A 197 6.82 8.18 10.71
CA ILE A 197 7.57 8.07 9.45
C ILE A 197 6.85 7.13 8.48
N MET A 198 6.37 5.98 8.96
CA MET A 198 5.61 5.03 8.15
C MET A 198 4.34 5.68 7.60
N VAL A 199 3.52 6.31 8.45
CA VAL A 199 2.29 6.98 8.02
C VAL A 199 2.60 8.11 7.04
N LEU A 200 3.64 8.92 7.31
CA LEU A 200 4.08 9.98 6.40
C LEU A 200 4.50 9.43 5.03
N SER A 201 5.22 8.31 5.00
CA SER A 201 5.60 7.63 3.76
C SER A 201 4.38 7.13 2.97
N GLN A 202 3.33 6.67 3.65
CA GLN A 202 2.08 6.27 3.00
C GLN A 202 1.32 7.48 2.46
N VAL A 203 1.25 8.58 3.22
CA VAL A 203 0.64 9.82 2.76
C VAL A 203 1.38 10.35 1.53
N PHE A 204 2.71 10.41 1.57
CA PHE A 204 3.53 10.82 0.44
C PHE A 204 3.28 9.94 -0.79
N SER A 205 3.17 8.63 -0.61
CA SER A 205 2.80 7.70 -1.69
C SER A 205 1.43 8.04 -2.29
N GLY A 206 0.44 8.37 -1.46
CA GLY A 206 -0.87 8.85 -1.89
C GLY A 206 -0.81 10.20 -2.62
N MET A 207 0.11 11.09 -2.25
CA MET A 207 0.30 12.39 -2.91
C MET A 207 0.93 12.25 -4.31
N VAL A 208 1.85 11.30 -4.47
CA VAL A 208 2.53 11.03 -5.76
C VAL A 208 1.63 10.22 -6.71
N LEU A 209 0.71 9.42 -6.16
CA LEU A 209 -0.17 8.51 -6.90
C LEU A 209 -0.84 9.14 -8.14
N PRO A 210 -1.47 10.33 -8.08
CA PRO A 210 -2.17 10.86 -9.24
C PRO A 210 -1.26 11.13 -10.44
N PHE A 211 -0.02 11.56 -10.19
CA PHE A 211 0.95 11.81 -11.26
C PHE A 211 1.28 10.51 -12.01
N ILE A 212 1.50 9.43 -11.25
CA ILE A 212 1.79 8.11 -11.81
C ILE A 212 0.56 7.52 -12.50
N MET A 213 -0.63 7.64 -11.89
CA MET A 213 -1.88 7.19 -12.52
C MET A 213 -2.13 7.90 -13.84
N ILE A 214 -1.97 9.23 -13.90
CA ILE A 214 -2.18 9.99 -15.13
C ILE A 214 -1.16 9.60 -16.21
N ALA A 215 0.12 9.46 -15.85
CA ALA A 215 1.15 9.01 -16.79
C ALA A 215 0.84 7.60 -17.34
N THR A 216 0.48 6.67 -16.46
CA THR A 216 0.11 5.29 -16.81
C THR A 216 -1.13 5.26 -17.68
N LEU A 217 -2.17 6.06 -17.36
CA LEU A 217 -3.37 6.18 -18.17
C LEU A 217 -3.09 6.77 -19.54
N LYS A 218 -2.18 7.74 -19.67
CA LYS A 218 -1.78 8.25 -20.98
C LYS A 218 -1.13 7.17 -21.84
N ILE A 219 -0.20 6.40 -21.28
CA ILE A 219 0.45 5.27 -21.97
C ILE A 219 -0.58 4.19 -22.34
N ALA A 220 -1.44 3.81 -21.40
CA ALA A 220 -2.49 2.79 -21.61
C ALA A 220 -3.58 3.23 -22.60
N ASN A 221 -3.68 4.52 -22.91
CA ASN A 221 -4.58 5.07 -23.90
C ASN A 221 -3.92 5.40 -25.25
N ASP A 222 -2.59 5.28 -25.35
CA ASP A 222 -1.89 5.51 -26.61
C ASP A 222 -2.12 4.32 -27.55
N LYS A 223 -2.92 4.54 -28.59
CA LYS A 223 -3.21 3.52 -29.63
C LYS A 223 -1.96 3.04 -30.35
N ARG A 224 -0.90 3.87 -30.42
CA ARG A 224 0.37 3.51 -31.08
C ARG A 224 1.13 2.46 -30.29
N LEU A 225 0.99 2.47 -28.96
CA LEU A 225 1.64 1.52 -28.05
C LEU A 225 0.76 0.31 -27.73
N MET A 226 -0.53 0.55 -27.46
CA MET A 226 -1.44 -0.47 -26.93
C MET A 226 -2.23 -1.22 -28.01
N GLY A 227 -2.30 -0.70 -29.25
CA GLY A 227 -3.04 -1.33 -30.34
C GLY A 227 -4.52 -1.53 -30.01
N GLU A 228 -4.96 -2.78 -29.89
CA GLU A 228 -6.35 -3.14 -29.53
C GLU A 228 -6.61 -3.17 -28.01
N TYR A 229 -5.56 -3.11 -27.17
CA TYR A 229 -5.64 -3.21 -25.71
C TYR A 229 -5.86 -1.87 -25.00
N VAL A 230 -6.31 -0.85 -25.75
CA VAL A 230 -6.60 0.49 -25.22
C VAL A 230 -7.73 0.42 -24.20
N ASN A 231 -7.66 1.26 -23.18
CA ASN A 231 -8.72 1.35 -22.18
C ASN A 231 -10.06 1.77 -22.79
N SER A 232 -11.14 1.18 -22.29
CA SER A 232 -12.50 1.58 -22.64
C SER A 232 -12.83 2.97 -22.09
N ARG A 233 -13.75 3.68 -22.74
CA ARG A 233 -14.17 5.02 -22.28
C ARG A 233 -14.71 5.00 -20.84
N GLY A 234 -15.48 3.97 -20.48
CA GLY A 234 -16.00 3.83 -19.11
C GLY A 234 -14.90 3.63 -18.07
N PHE A 235 -13.89 2.80 -18.38
CA PHE A 235 -12.75 2.60 -17.49
C PHE A 235 -11.94 3.89 -17.30
N ASN A 236 -11.71 4.63 -18.38
CA ASN A 236 -11.00 5.91 -18.30
C ASN A 236 -11.74 6.93 -17.44
N ILE A 237 -13.06 7.05 -17.56
CA ILE A 237 -13.85 7.96 -16.72
C ILE A 237 -13.65 7.61 -15.25
N LEU A 238 -13.76 6.33 -14.89
CA LEU A 238 -13.59 5.88 -13.51
C LEU A 238 -12.16 6.12 -13.00
N ALA A 239 -11.15 5.79 -13.81
CA ALA A 239 -9.76 5.93 -13.43
C ALA A 239 -9.32 7.40 -13.30
N TYR A 240 -9.76 8.28 -14.21
CA TYR A 240 -9.52 9.71 -14.09
C TYR A 240 -10.30 10.32 -12.91
N ALA A 241 -11.56 9.92 -12.68
CA ALA A 241 -12.33 10.38 -11.53
C ALA A 241 -11.63 10.02 -10.20
N GLY A 242 -11.11 8.79 -10.09
CA GLY A 242 -10.29 8.37 -8.95
C GLY A 242 -9.03 9.22 -8.79
N ALA A 243 -8.27 9.43 -9.87
CA ALA A 243 -7.07 10.27 -9.84
C ALA A 243 -7.39 11.71 -9.41
N TYR A 244 -8.45 12.32 -9.96
CA TYR A 244 -8.88 13.67 -9.60
C TYR A 244 -9.33 13.77 -8.14
N LEU A 245 -10.03 12.77 -7.62
CA LEU A 245 -10.42 12.73 -6.21
C LEU A 245 -9.18 12.77 -5.30
N VAL A 246 -8.16 11.95 -5.60
CA VAL A 246 -6.91 11.94 -4.83
C VAL A 246 -6.14 13.27 -4.96
N ILE A 247 -6.17 13.91 -6.15
CA ILE A 247 -5.58 15.25 -6.36
C ILE A 247 -6.26 16.27 -5.46
N ILE A 248 -7.60 16.30 -5.45
CA ILE A 248 -8.37 17.26 -4.64
C ILE A 248 -8.05 17.07 -3.16
N MET A 249 -8.04 15.83 -2.69
CA MET A 249 -7.71 15.50 -1.30
C MET A 249 -6.28 15.89 -0.92
N THR A 250 -5.32 15.61 -1.80
CA THR A 250 -3.91 15.96 -1.61
C THR A 250 -3.71 17.48 -1.62
N ALA A 251 -4.35 18.20 -2.53
CA ALA A 251 -4.29 19.65 -2.60
C ALA A 251 -4.91 20.30 -1.35
N TYR A 252 -6.05 19.80 -0.89
CA TYR A 252 -6.65 20.23 0.36
C TYR A 252 -5.70 20.04 1.55
N LEU A 253 -5.09 18.85 1.65
CA LEU A 253 -4.13 18.55 2.71
C LEU A 253 -2.92 19.47 2.68
N MET A 254 -2.36 19.75 1.49
CA MET A 254 -1.24 20.70 1.35
C MET A 254 -1.63 22.11 1.80
N VAL A 255 -2.79 22.63 1.36
CA VAL A 255 -3.25 23.97 1.73
C VAL A 255 -3.45 24.09 3.25
N VAL A 256 -4.07 23.08 3.86
CA VAL A 256 -4.31 23.06 5.30
C VAL A 256 -3.01 22.92 6.09
N SER A 257 -2.07 22.10 5.62
CA SER A 257 -0.76 21.93 6.26
C SER A 257 0.05 23.22 6.20
N ILE A 258 0.05 23.93 5.06
CA ILE A 258 0.73 25.23 4.90
C ILE A 258 0.12 26.27 5.84
N LYS A 259 -1.22 26.34 5.93
CA LYS A 259 -1.93 27.24 6.86
C LYS A 259 -1.71 26.92 8.35
N SER A 260 -1.27 25.71 8.67
CA SER A 260 -0.94 25.33 10.04
C SER A 260 0.51 25.70 10.42
N ILE A 261 1.36 25.99 9.43
CA ILE A 261 2.78 26.34 9.60
C ILE A 261 2.97 27.86 9.63
N ILE A 262 2.13 28.62 8.92
CA ILE A 262 2.06 30.09 8.92
C ILE A 262 1.19 30.56 10.08
#